data_AF-A0A401ZJ64-F1
#
_entry.id   AF-A0A401ZJ64-F1
#
_cell.length_a   1.000
_cell.length_b   1.000
_cell.length_c   1.000
_cell.angle_alpha   90.00
_cell.angle_beta   90.00
_cell.angle_gamma   90.00
#
_symmetry.space_group_name_H-M   'P 1'
#
loop_
_entity.id
_entity.type
_entity.pdbx_description
1 polymer ?
#
loop_
_entity_poly.entity_id
_entity_poly.type
_entity_poly.pdbx_seq_one_letter_code
_entity_poly.pdbx_strand_id
1 'polypeptide(L)'
;MAAITSCLVCQASGLELLMHVRDAGIPHEASGHNFAYASTLLLACQQCGSGILQKYSHDCWNYWEDEDWDMYWWYVLDLTSMQTIRQLLETCPAAQDPSCNCTLHLILRGSETIYGGIQHANAPSSHADFARLTIVQEGDHSKLQLVQKES
;
A
#
# COMPACT_ATOMS: atom_id res chain seq x y z
N MET A 1 -7.99 7.50 7.51
CA MET A 1 -7.64 6.84 6.23
C MET A 1 -8.70 5.81 5.88
N ALA A 2 -9.28 5.91 4.68
CA ALA A 2 -10.16 4.87 4.14
C ALA A 2 -9.38 3.94 3.18
N ALA A 3 -9.71 2.65 3.19
CA ALA A 3 -9.20 1.71 2.21
C ALA A 3 -10.07 1.72 0.95
N ILE A 4 -9.45 1.55 -0.22
CA ILE A 4 -10.17 1.21 -1.44
C ILE A 4 -10.94 -0.11 -1.23
N THR A 5 -12.16 -0.19 -1.76
CA THR A 5 -13.07 -1.32 -1.53
C THR A 5 -13.28 -2.22 -2.75
N SER A 6 -12.84 -1.77 -3.92
CA SER A 6 -12.94 -2.50 -5.20
C SER A 6 -11.57 -2.71 -5.82
N CYS A 7 -11.39 -3.85 -6.48
CA CYS A 7 -10.14 -4.22 -7.10
C CYS A 7 -9.84 -3.38 -8.35
N LEU A 8 -8.64 -2.79 -8.43
CA LEU A 8 -8.20 -2.04 -9.60
C LEU A 8 -8.03 -2.89 -10.87
N VAL A 9 -7.87 -4.21 -10.72
CA VAL A 9 -7.64 -5.14 -11.84
C VAL A 9 -8.94 -5.67 -12.43
N CYS A 10 -9.82 -6.24 -11.58
CA CYS A 10 -11.05 -6.89 -12.06
C CYS A 10 -12.34 -6.16 -11.64
N GLN A 11 -12.24 -5.02 -10.95
CA GLN A 11 -13.37 -4.19 -10.50
C GLN A 11 -14.34 -4.88 -9.54
N ALA A 12 -14.01 -6.09 -9.08
CA ALA A 12 -14.73 -6.78 -8.03
C ALA A 12 -14.73 -5.99 -6.72
N SER A 13 -15.88 -5.92 -6.06
CA SER A 13 -15.98 -5.41 -4.69
C SER A 13 -15.47 -6.45 -3.68
N GLY A 14 -15.06 -5.97 -2.51
CA GLY A 14 -14.66 -6.82 -1.38
C GLY A 14 -13.18 -7.16 -1.43
N LEU A 15 -12.35 -6.17 -1.12
CA LEU A 15 -10.94 -6.38 -0.83
C LEU A 15 -10.75 -6.78 0.64
N GLU A 16 -9.94 -7.80 0.87
CA GLU A 16 -9.53 -8.21 2.20
C GLU A 16 -8.26 -7.46 2.61
N LEU A 17 -8.24 -6.89 3.82
CA LEU A 17 -7.00 -6.37 4.40
C LEU A 17 -6.13 -7.54 4.86
N LEU A 18 -5.07 -7.84 4.11
CA LEU A 18 -4.11 -8.88 4.50
C LEU A 18 -3.11 -8.38 5.52
N MET A 19 -2.70 -7.11 5.42
CA MET A 19 -1.60 -6.60 6.21
C MET A 19 -1.64 -5.09 6.38
N HIS A 20 -1.36 -4.64 7.60
CA HIS A 20 -1.09 -3.24 7.91
C HIS A 20 0.43 -3.07 7.96
N VAL A 21 1.01 -2.54 6.88
CA VAL A 21 2.46 -2.58 6.66
C VAL A 21 3.21 -1.58 7.55
N ARG A 22 2.66 -0.38 7.68
CA ARG A 22 3.31 0.75 8.34
C ARG A 22 2.28 1.82 8.68
N ASP A 23 2.54 2.51 9.80
CA ASP A 23 2.12 3.89 10.05
C ASP A 23 3.34 4.76 10.34
N ALA A 24 3.25 6.04 9.99
CA ALA A 24 4.20 7.07 10.39
C ALA A 24 3.45 8.34 10.77
N GLY A 25 3.82 8.95 11.90
CA GLY A 25 3.08 10.10 12.45
C GLY A 25 1.86 9.67 13.27
N ILE A 26 1.06 10.66 13.66
CA ILE A 26 -0.16 10.48 14.47
C ILE A 26 -1.34 10.90 13.59
N PRO A 27 -2.39 10.06 13.43
CA PRO A 27 -3.57 10.41 12.65
C PRO A 27 -4.18 11.75 13.06
N HIS A 28 -4.73 12.50 12.09
CA HIS A 28 -5.34 13.82 12.33
C HIS A 28 -6.36 13.83 13.50
N GLU A 29 -7.17 12.77 13.59
CA GLU A 29 -8.22 12.62 14.62
C GLU A 29 -7.68 12.25 16.02
N ALA A 30 -6.37 11.99 16.15
CA ALA A 30 -5.76 11.53 17.39
C ALA A 30 -5.05 12.66 18.16
N SER A 31 -5.08 12.57 19.49
CA SER A 31 -4.36 13.51 20.35
C SER A 31 -2.85 13.45 20.07
N GLY A 32 -2.22 14.62 19.94
CA GLY A 32 -0.80 14.72 19.61
C GLY A 32 -0.47 14.71 18.11
N HIS A 33 -1.49 14.75 17.22
CA HIS A 33 -1.25 15.06 15.81
C HIS A 33 -0.52 16.41 15.72
N ASN A 34 0.46 16.51 14.84
CA ASN A 34 1.16 17.78 14.68
C ASN A 34 1.35 18.19 13.22
N PHE A 35 1.62 17.29 12.26
CA PHE A 35 1.93 17.74 10.89
C PHE A 35 1.51 16.79 9.77
N ALA A 36 1.96 15.54 9.81
CA ALA A 36 1.67 14.57 8.75
C ALA A 36 1.42 13.18 9.31
N TYR A 37 0.61 12.40 8.60
CA TYR A 37 0.40 10.99 8.85
C TYR A 37 0.49 10.21 7.54
N ALA A 38 1.20 9.09 7.55
CA ALA A 38 1.26 8.18 6.41
C ALA A 38 0.94 6.77 6.84
N SER A 39 0.28 6.02 5.96
CA SER A 39 -0.08 4.62 6.19
C SER A 39 0.10 3.81 4.93
N THR A 40 0.45 2.54 5.09
CA THR A 40 0.53 1.59 3.97
C THR A 40 -0.19 0.31 4.32
N LEU A 41 -1.10 -0.08 3.44
CA LEU A 41 -1.90 -1.29 3.56
C LEU A 41 -1.64 -2.22 2.38
N LEU A 42 -1.67 -3.52 2.65
CA LEU A 42 -1.76 -4.55 1.61
C LEU A 42 -3.14 -5.19 1.64
N LEU A 43 -3.86 -5.04 0.53
CA LEU A 43 -5.18 -5.56 0.30
C LEU A 43 -5.11 -6.71 -0.73
N ALA A 44 -6.00 -7.70 -0.63
CA ALA A 44 -6.12 -8.77 -1.61
C ALA A 44 -7.52 -8.88 -2.19
N CYS A 45 -7.58 -9.03 -3.50
CA CYS A 45 -8.81 -9.36 -4.18
C CYS A 45 -9.06 -10.87 -4.13
N GLN A 46 -10.19 -11.27 -3.56
CA GLN A 46 -10.58 -12.68 -3.48
C GLN A 46 -11.03 -13.25 -4.84
N GLN A 47 -11.39 -12.40 -5.81
CA GLN A 47 -11.85 -12.85 -7.13
C GLN A 47 -10.71 -13.13 -8.10
N CYS A 48 -9.82 -12.16 -8.32
CA CYS A 48 -8.70 -12.32 -9.28
C CYS A 48 -7.37 -12.69 -8.61
N GLY A 49 -7.30 -12.69 -7.28
CA GLY A 49 -6.08 -13.02 -6.52
C GLY A 49 -5.00 -11.94 -6.52
N SER A 50 -5.22 -10.80 -7.20
CA SER A 50 -4.26 -9.68 -7.24
C SER A 50 -4.17 -8.98 -5.88
N GLY A 51 -2.99 -8.42 -5.60
CA GLY A 51 -2.75 -7.57 -4.43
C GLY A 51 -2.82 -6.11 -4.78
N ILE A 52 -3.25 -5.29 -3.83
CA ILE A 52 -3.22 -3.82 -3.92
C ILE A 52 -2.45 -3.31 -2.71
N LEU A 53 -1.27 -2.75 -2.96
CA LEU A 53 -0.54 -1.98 -1.98
C LEU A 53 -1.05 -0.54 -2.05
N GLN A 54 -1.82 -0.13 -1.06
CA GLN A 54 -2.32 1.24 -0.93
C GLN A 54 -1.38 2.03 -0.02
N LYS A 55 -0.85 3.13 -0.54
CA LYS A 55 -0.15 4.15 0.26
C LYS A 55 -1.08 5.33 0.47
N TYR A 56 -1.05 5.86 1.67
CA TYR A 56 -1.77 7.05 2.07
C TYR A 56 -0.83 8.04 2.74
N SER A 57 -0.97 9.31 2.40
CA SER A 57 -0.37 10.43 3.11
C SER A 57 -1.45 11.46 3.43
N HIS A 58 -1.35 12.05 4.61
CA HIS A 58 -2.14 13.17 5.05
C HIS A 58 -1.19 14.28 5.47
N ASP A 59 -1.36 15.48 4.89
CA ASP A 59 -0.58 16.66 5.27
C ASP A 59 -1.51 17.78 5.75
N CYS A 60 -1.31 18.21 6.99
CA CYS A 60 -2.06 19.32 7.60
C CYS A 60 -1.50 20.71 7.21
N TRP A 61 -0.39 20.79 6.45
CA TRP A 61 0.27 22.05 6.05
C TRP A 61 -0.29 22.68 4.77
N ASN A 62 -1.57 22.45 4.44
CA ASN A 62 -2.20 23.08 3.28
C ASN A 62 -2.60 24.55 3.52
N TYR A 63 -1.67 25.39 3.98
CA TYR A 63 -1.91 26.80 4.26
C TYR A 63 -2.09 27.65 2.97
N TRP A 64 -1.79 27.09 1.79
CA TRP A 64 -1.73 27.81 0.50
C TRP A 64 -2.34 27.09 -0.71
N GLU A 65 -3.08 25.99 -0.52
CA GLU A 65 -3.60 25.12 -1.61
C GLU A 65 -2.51 24.40 -2.43
N ASP A 66 -1.28 24.31 -1.90
CA ASP A 66 -0.13 23.74 -2.63
C ASP A 66 -0.16 22.21 -2.72
N GLU A 67 -0.79 21.51 -1.77
CA GLU A 67 -0.93 20.04 -1.76
C GLU A 67 -2.32 19.59 -1.27
N ASP A 68 -2.79 18.44 -1.79
CA ASP A 68 -4.02 17.81 -1.33
C ASP A 68 -3.89 17.32 0.12
N TRP A 69 -4.96 17.45 0.91
CA TRP A 69 -4.95 17.03 2.32
C TRP A 69 -4.78 15.53 2.48
N ASP A 70 -5.48 14.78 1.62
CA ASP A 70 -5.44 13.34 1.57
C ASP A 70 -4.85 12.94 0.22
N MET A 71 -3.86 12.06 0.23
CA MET A 71 -3.19 11.60 -0.97
C MET A 71 -3.09 10.09 -0.93
N TYR A 72 -3.63 9.45 -1.96
CA TYR A 72 -3.64 8.00 -2.11
C TYR A 72 -2.89 7.59 -3.37
N TRP A 73 -2.00 6.60 -3.24
CA TRP A 73 -1.35 5.93 -4.36
C TRP A 73 -1.61 4.43 -4.29
N TRP A 74 -1.78 3.81 -5.45
CA TRP A 74 -2.00 2.37 -5.54
C TRP A 74 -0.96 1.67 -6.40
N TYR A 75 -0.56 0.50 -5.93
CA TYR A 75 0.32 -0.38 -6.65
C TYR A 75 -0.28 -1.77 -6.70
N VAL A 76 -0.33 -2.37 -7.88
CA VAL A 76 -0.88 -3.71 -8.10
C VAL A 76 0.23 -4.74 -8.07
N LEU A 77 0.04 -5.79 -7.27
CA LEU A 77 0.89 -6.98 -7.21
C LEU A 77 0.24 -8.10 -8.03
N ASP A 78 1.04 -8.72 -8.90
CA ASP A 78 0.61 -9.87 -9.69
C ASP A 78 0.35 -11.12 -8.83
N LEU A 79 -0.24 -12.14 -9.46
CA LEU A 79 -0.61 -13.37 -8.77
C LEU A 79 0.61 -14.12 -8.21
N THR A 80 1.73 -14.13 -8.93
CA THR A 80 2.98 -14.79 -8.50
C THR A 80 3.57 -14.13 -7.26
N SER A 81 3.59 -12.81 -7.23
CA SER A 81 3.99 -12.02 -6.06
C SER A 81 3.04 -12.27 -4.89
N MET A 82 1.74 -12.35 -5.15
CA MET A 82 0.74 -12.64 -4.12
C MET A 82 0.84 -14.06 -3.55
N GLN A 83 1.25 -15.05 -4.34
CA GLN A 83 1.55 -16.39 -3.83
C GLN A 83 2.75 -16.35 -2.87
N THR A 84 3.82 -15.64 -3.26
CA THR A 84 5.01 -15.44 -2.41
C THR A 84 4.65 -14.74 -1.11
N ILE A 85 3.84 -13.68 -1.19
CA ILE A 85 3.34 -12.93 -0.02
C ILE A 85 2.56 -13.85 0.91
N ARG A 86 1.60 -14.63 0.39
CA ARG A 86 0.78 -15.53 1.21
C ARG A 86 1.64 -16.56 1.94
N GLN A 87 2.63 -17.14 1.26
CA GLN A 87 3.56 -18.07 1.90
C GLN A 87 4.36 -17.40 3.03
N LEU A 88 4.89 -16.19 2.79
CA LEU A 88 5.62 -15.46 3.83
C LEU A 88 4.70 -15.05 4.99
N LEU A 89 3.43 -14.76 4.71
CA LEU A 89 2.44 -14.35 5.70
C LEU A 89 2.16 -15.44 6.74
N GLU A 90 2.25 -16.72 6.36
CA GLU A 90 2.10 -17.87 7.29
C GLU A 90 3.09 -17.82 8.45
N THR A 91 4.23 -17.14 8.27
CA THR A 91 5.27 -16.98 9.29
C THR A 91 5.16 -15.66 10.07
N CYS A 92 4.22 -14.79 9.71
CA CYS A 92 4.06 -13.49 10.34
C CYS A 92 3.22 -13.60 11.62
N PRO A 93 3.77 -13.23 12.80
CA PRO A 93 3.05 -13.38 14.07
C PRO A 93 1.91 -12.37 14.25
N ALA A 94 1.99 -11.22 13.58
CA ALA A 94 1.01 -10.13 13.69
C ALA A 94 0.96 -9.33 12.37
N ALA A 95 0.18 -9.80 11.40
CA ALA A 95 0.07 -9.16 10.08
C ALA A 95 -0.61 -7.78 10.10
N GLN A 96 -1.45 -7.53 11.11
CA GLN A 96 -2.16 -6.26 11.26
C GLN A 96 -1.46 -5.31 12.24
N ASP A 97 -0.28 -5.67 12.73
CA ASP A 97 0.52 -4.79 13.59
C ASP A 97 1.59 -4.07 12.75
N PRO A 98 1.42 -2.76 12.48
CA PRO A 98 2.35 -2.00 11.66
C PRO A 98 3.73 -1.82 12.31
N SER A 99 3.94 -2.27 13.55
CA SER A 99 5.25 -2.32 14.23
C SER A 99 5.98 -3.65 14.09
N CYS A 100 5.32 -4.69 13.55
CA CYS A 100 5.89 -6.02 13.38
C CYS A 100 7.12 -5.98 12.45
N ASN A 101 8.22 -6.65 12.81
CA ASN A 101 9.48 -6.63 12.06
C ASN A 101 9.79 -7.95 11.34
N CYS A 102 8.75 -8.72 10.98
CA CYS A 102 8.96 -9.94 10.20
C CYS A 102 9.49 -9.62 8.79
N THR A 103 10.08 -10.60 8.11
CA THR A 103 10.66 -10.46 6.78
C THR A 103 9.71 -9.79 5.79
N LEU A 104 8.43 -10.18 5.77
CA LEU A 104 7.44 -9.60 4.87
C LEU A 104 7.19 -8.10 5.15
N HIS A 105 7.08 -7.69 6.42
CA HIS A 105 6.97 -6.27 6.78
C HIS A 105 8.18 -5.47 6.29
N LEU A 106 9.38 -6.01 6.47
CA LEU A 106 10.62 -5.34 6.04
C LEU A 106 10.69 -5.22 4.51
N ILE A 107 10.31 -6.27 3.76
CA ILE A 107 10.24 -6.23 2.29
C ILE A 107 9.27 -5.14 1.82
N LEU A 108 8.05 -5.13 2.38
CA LEU A 108 7.02 -4.19 1.95
C LEU A 108 7.35 -2.75 2.35
N ARG A 109 7.92 -2.50 3.54
CA ARG A 109 8.40 -1.17 3.93
C ARG A 109 9.57 -0.68 3.09
N GLY A 110 10.38 -1.58 2.53
CA GLY A 110 11.42 -1.22 1.56
C GLY A 110 10.85 -0.58 0.28
N SER A 111 9.56 -0.70 0.01
CA SER A 111 8.91 -0.12 -1.18
C SER A 111 8.58 1.36 -1.07
N GLU A 112 8.84 2.00 0.07
CA GLU A 112 8.47 3.39 0.34
C GLU A 112 9.06 4.35 -0.69
N THR A 113 10.27 4.10 -1.15
CA THR A 113 10.98 4.90 -2.16
C THR A 113 10.56 4.57 -3.60
N ILE A 114 9.73 3.54 -3.81
CA ILE A 114 9.25 3.21 -5.15
C ILE A 114 8.23 4.27 -5.54
N TYR A 115 8.67 5.19 -6.39
CA TYR A 115 7.84 6.17 -7.06
C TYR A 115 7.63 5.74 -8.51
N GLY A 116 6.41 5.32 -8.84
CA GLY A 116 6.04 4.91 -10.19
C GLY A 116 5.63 6.05 -11.12
N GLY A 117 5.77 7.32 -10.69
CA GLY A 117 5.22 8.47 -11.42
C GLY A 117 3.69 8.45 -11.53
N ILE A 118 3.02 7.79 -10.59
CA ILE A 118 1.55 7.69 -10.52
C ILE A 118 1.03 8.96 -9.83
N GLN A 119 -0.02 9.56 -10.38
CA GLN A 119 -0.72 10.65 -9.71
C GLN A 119 -1.43 10.12 -8.47
N HIS A 120 -1.40 10.87 -7.38
CA HIS A 120 -2.28 10.54 -6.26
C HIS A 120 -3.72 10.89 -6.60
N ALA A 121 -4.65 10.25 -5.92
CA ALA A 121 -6.02 10.75 -5.80
C ALA A 121 -6.26 11.28 -4.38
N ASN A 122 -7.25 12.14 -4.24
CA ASN A 122 -7.66 12.70 -2.95
C ASN A 122 -8.74 11.88 -2.22
N ALA A 123 -9.20 10.78 -2.83
CA ALA A 123 -10.11 9.84 -2.23
C ALA A 123 -9.88 8.43 -2.77
N PRO A 124 -10.23 7.36 -2.02
CA PRO A 124 -10.16 6.00 -2.55
C PRO A 124 -11.06 5.80 -3.77
N SER A 125 -10.47 5.35 -4.88
CA SER A 125 -11.19 5.20 -6.15
C SER A 125 -10.77 3.93 -6.88
N SER A 126 -11.74 3.19 -7.41
CA SER A 126 -11.53 2.00 -8.26
C SER A 126 -11.12 2.32 -9.69
N HIS A 127 -11.10 3.60 -10.04
CA HIS A 127 -10.70 4.12 -11.35
C HIS A 127 -9.39 4.91 -11.28
N ALA A 128 -8.65 4.80 -10.17
CA ALA A 128 -7.38 5.49 -10.03
C ALA A 128 -6.28 4.85 -10.85
N ASP A 129 -5.33 5.67 -11.28
CA ASP A 129 -4.06 5.23 -11.85
C ASP A 129 -3.32 4.31 -10.85
N PHE A 130 -2.57 3.34 -11.39
CA PHE A 130 -1.73 2.48 -10.58
C PHE A 130 -0.47 2.04 -11.34
N ALA A 131 0.55 1.61 -10.61
CA ALA A 131 1.67 0.90 -11.20
C ALA A 131 1.74 -0.54 -10.73
N ARG A 132 2.33 -1.39 -11.54
CA ARG A 132 2.53 -2.80 -11.21
C ARG A 132 3.87 -2.99 -10.51
N LEU A 133 3.82 -3.70 -9.40
CA LEU A 133 4.99 -4.17 -8.67
C LEU A 133 5.07 -5.69 -8.77
N THR A 134 6.30 -6.20 -8.71
CA THR A 134 6.56 -7.62 -8.55
C THR A 134 7.56 -7.82 -7.41
N ILE A 135 7.51 -8.98 -6.76
CA ILE A 135 8.57 -9.39 -5.83
C ILE A 135 9.67 -10.08 -6.63
N VAL A 136 10.88 -9.54 -6.54
CA VAL A 136 12.09 -10.15 -7.10
C VAL A 136 12.98 -10.66 -5.99
N GLN A 137 13.68 -11.77 -6.23
CA GLN A 137 14.74 -12.27 -5.38
C GLN A 137 16.10 -11.79 -5.92
N GLU A 138 16.90 -11.20 -5.05
CA GLU A 138 18.29 -10.82 -5.29
C GLU A 138 19.18 -11.49 -4.23
N GLY A 139 19.79 -12.62 -4.61
CA GLY A 139 20.50 -13.47 -3.65
C GLY A 139 19.54 -14.01 -2.59
N ASP A 140 19.88 -13.81 -1.32
CA ASP A 140 19.07 -14.27 -0.17
C ASP A 140 17.98 -13.27 0.24
N HIS A 141 17.81 -12.17 -0.50
CA HIS A 141 16.90 -11.08 -0.15
C HIS A 141 15.80 -10.94 -1.20
N SER A 142 14.58 -10.69 -0.74
CA SER A 142 13.46 -10.31 -1.62
C SER A 142 13.24 -8.80 -1.57
N LYS A 143 12.84 -8.18 -2.67
CA LYS A 143 12.41 -6.78 -2.72
C LYS A 143 11.27 -6.57 -3.69
N LEU A 144 10.55 -5.46 -3.53
CA LEU A 144 9.60 -4.99 -4.52
C LEU A 144 10.31 -4.23 -5.64
N GLN A 145 9.89 -4.48 -6.88
CA GLN A 145 10.39 -3.80 -8.06
C GLN A 145 9.23 -3.31 -8.93
N LEU A 146 9.37 -2.11 -9.48
CA LEU A 146 8.47 -1.56 -10.48
C LEU A 146 8.61 -2.31 -11.80
N VAL A 147 7.48 -2.80 -12.32
CA VAL A 147 7.42 -3.53 -13.60
C VAL A 147 6.90 -2.64 -14.72
N GLN A 148 5.79 -1.94 -14.47
CA GLN A 148 5.09 -1.16 -15.48
C GLN A 148 4.20 -0.09 -14.84
N LYS A 149 4.06 1.06 -15.49
CA LYS A 149 3.05 2.08 -15.16
C LYS A 149 1.80 1.83 -16.00
N GLU A 150 0.62 1.83 -15.38
CA GLU A 150 -0.66 1.88 -16.08
C GLU A 150 -1.32 3.24 -15.79
N SER A 151 -1.53 4.00 -16.86
CA SER A 151 -2.21 5.30 -16.88
C SER A 151 -3.50 5.17 -17.67
#